data_AF-A0A941D5J0-F1
#
_entry.id   AF-A0A941D5J0-F1
#
_cell.length_a   1.000
_cell.length_b   1.000
_cell.length_c   1.000
_cell.angle_alpha   90.00
_cell.angle_beta   90.00
_cell.angle_gamma   90.00
#
_symmetry.space_group_name_H-M   'P 1'
#
loop_
_entity.id
_entity.type
_entity.pdbx_description
1 polymer ?
#
loop_
_entity_poly.entity_id
_entity_poly.type
_entity_poly.pdbx_seq_one_letter_code
_entity_poly.pdbx_strand_id
1 'polypeptide(L)'
;MDLHEGFALNQSLSAFALAVLDVLDPEHPDYALDVLSVIEATLDDPRPVLSAQQYEARGEAVAAMKADGMEYEERMDALEDVTWPKPLADLLEQSLRTYRQSHPWVDPRDLSPKSVVREMFERAMSFGEFTAHHKLARAEGVVLRYLTDAYRALRSTVPTSARTEDVDDLVEWLGEIVRHTDSSLLDEWEALTNPTDEPGTEVRPTTEGRALSANPRALRVMVRQSMFRRVELLSLGRYEALAALDGGLTADAWQDAAAEYASEYDGIGTGPSARGPAFFGVETGDGAWTVTQIVEDPEGDHDWRITAELDLAATDEAGEPALVVTAFAPAT
;
A
#
# COMPACT_ATOMS: atom_id res chain seq x y z
N MET A 1 -12.36 -36.40 -6.34
CA MET A 1 -12.23 -35.44 -5.22
C MET A 1 -10.87 -34.82 -5.40
N ASP A 2 -10.80 -33.80 -6.24
CA ASP A 2 -9.55 -33.10 -6.52
C ASP A 2 -9.33 -32.06 -5.42
N LEU A 3 -8.28 -32.31 -4.65
CA LEU A 3 -7.77 -31.41 -3.64
C LEU A 3 -7.18 -30.19 -4.35
N HIS A 4 -7.59 -29.00 -3.93
CA HIS A 4 -6.96 -27.73 -4.27
C HIS A 4 -5.44 -27.81 -3.99
N GLU A 5 -4.60 -27.93 -5.02
CA GLU A 5 -3.13 -28.02 -4.92
C GLU A 5 -2.42 -26.69 -4.59
N GLY A 6 -3.16 -25.65 -4.15
CA GLY A 6 -2.59 -24.37 -3.72
C GLY A 6 -2.55 -24.12 -2.21
N PHE A 7 -3.08 -25.04 -1.38
CA PHE A 7 -3.30 -24.79 0.05
C PHE A 7 -2.22 -25.42 0.95
N ALA A 8 -0.96 -25.07 0.67
CA ALA A 8 0.14 -25.33 1.59
C ALA A 8 0.96 -24.06 1.78
N LEU A 9 0.31 -22.96 2.22
CA LEU A 9 0.99 -22.07 3.14
C LEU A 9 1.53 -22.96 4.26
N ASN A 10 2.85 -22.99 4.41
CA ASN A 10 3.54 -23.87 5.34
C ASN A 10 2.85 -23.81 6.70
N GLN A 11 2.07 -24.85 7.07
CA GLN A 11 1.24 -24.83 8.28
C GLN A 11 2.04 -24.44 9.53
N SER A 12 3.35 -24.72 9.52
CA SER A 12 4.26 -24.39 10.59
C SER A 12 4.51 -22.87 10.73
N LEU A 13 4.57 -22.12 9.63
CA LEU A 13 4.68 -20.67 9.66
C LEU A 13 3.35 -19.96 9.93
N SER A 14 2.22 -20.54 9.54
CA SER A 14 0.91 -19.98 9.94
C SER A 14 0.73 -20.01 11.46
N ALA A 15 1.14 -21.08 12.12
CA ALA A 15 1.14 -21.16 13.59
C ALA A 15 2.15 -20.19 14.23
N PHE A 16 3.32 -20.01 13.59
CA PHE A 16 4.28 -18.99 14.01
C PHE A 16 3.71 -17.56 13.90
N ALA A 17 3.06 -17.22 12.79
CA ALA A 17 2.43 -15.91 12.59
C ALA A 17 1.44 -15.62 13.72
N LEU A 18 0.56 -16.56 14.06
CA LEU A 18 -0.38 -16.42 15.19
C LEU A 18 0.35 -16.08 16.50
N ALA A 19 1.44 -16.77 16.80
CA ALA A 19 2.22 -16.50 18.02
C ALA A 19 2.89 -15.12 18.00
N VAL A 20 3.26 -14.59 16.84
CA VAL A 20 3.80 -13.22 16.72
C VAL A 20 2.70 -12.18 16.88
N LEU A 21 1.52 -12.41 16.32
CA LEU A 21 0.37 -11.50 16.45
C LEU A 21 -0.01 -11.26 17.92
N ASP A 22 0.13 -12.26 18.79
CA ASP A 22 -0.13 -12.14 20.23
C ASP A 22 0.86 -11.21 20.97
N VAL A 23 1.99 -10.86 20.36
CA VAL A 23 3.04 -9.99 20.95
C VAL A 23 2.95 -8.56 20.43
N LEU A 24 2.24 -8.33 19.33
CA LEU A 24 2.02 -6.98 18.79
C LEU A 24 1.10 -6.18 19.71
N ASP A 25 1.33 -4.86 19.78
CA ASP A 25 0.49 -3.93 20.52
C ASP A 25 -0.68 -3.46 19.62
N PRO A 26 -1.94 -3.84 19.92
CA PRO A 26 -3.09 -3.43 19.12
C PRO A 26 -3.40 -1.94 19.15
N GLU A 27 -2.84 -1.20 20.12
CA GLU A 27 -2.99 0.25 20.22
C GLU A 27 -1.91 1.01 19.44
N HIS A 28 -0.89 0.31 18.91
CA HIS A 28 0.15 0.93 18.09
C HIS A 28 -0.45 1.43 16.76
N PRO A 29 -0.15 2.67 16.33
CA PRO A 29 -0.77 3.23 15.11
C PRO A 29 -0.47 2.43 13.83
N ASP A 30 0.68 1.76 13.75
CA ASP A 30 1.04 0.91 12.61
C ASP A 30 0.55 -0.55 12.74
N TYR A 31 -0.24 -0.88 13.77
CA TYR A 31 -0.63 -2.26 14.07
C TYR A 31 -1.19 -3.01 12.85
N ALA A 32 -2.05 -2.38 12.04
CA ALA A 32 -2.58 -3.02 10.83
C ALA A 32 -1.49 -3.37 9.80
N LEU A 33 -0.49 -2.49 9.63
CA LEU A 33 0.66 -2.72 8.74
C LEU A 33 1.64 -3.74 9.32
N ASP A 34 1.75 -3.80 10.65
CA ASP A 34 2.56 -4.80 11.32
C ASP A 34 1.93 -6.19 11.21
N VAL A 35 0.61 -6.31 11.38
CA VAL A 35 -0.14 -7.55 11.09
C VAL A 35 0.10 -7.98 9.64
N LEU A 36 -0.01 -7.06 8.68
CA LEU A 36 0.29 -7.35 7.28
C LEU A 36 1.73 -7.84 7.09
N SER A 37 2.70 -7.17 7.69
CA SER A 37 4.13 -7.50 7.58
C SER A 37 4.43 -8.91 8.14
N VAL A 38 3.77 -9.30 9.24
CA VAL A 38 3.85 -10.67 9.79
C VAL A 38 3.34 -11.68 8.77
N ILE A 39 2.19 -11.41 8.14
CA ILE A 39 1.63 -12.31 7.13
C ILE A 39 2.52 -12.39 5.90
N GLU A 40 2.95 -11.26 5.33
CA GLU A 40 3.83 -11.22 4.15
C GLU A 40 5.13 -12.00 4.38
N ALA A 41 5.66 -11.98 5.62
CA ALA A 41 6.86 -12.69 6.00
C ALA A 41 6.74 -14.23 5.93
N THR A 42 5.51 -14.75 5.93
CA THR A 42 5.22 -16.19 5.84
C THR A 42 4.87 -16.67 4.42
N LEU A 43 4.74 -15.75 3.47
CA LEU A 43 4.40 -16.07 2.08
C LEU A 43 5.66 -16.42 1.28
N ASP A 44 5.47 -17.08 0.14
CA ASP A 44 6.55 -17.27 -0.84
C ASP A 44 7.06 -15.93 -1.38
N ASP A 45 8.31 -15.89 -1.84
CA ASP A 45 8.90 -14.69 -2.43
C ASP A 45 8.37 -14.45 -3.86
N PRO A 46 7.76 -13.30 -4.16
CA PRO A 46 7.54 -12.84 -5.52
C PRO A 46 8.87 -12.30 -6.07
N ARG A 47 9.80 -13.20 -6.43
CA ARG A 47 11.19 -12.86 -6.78
C ARG A 47 11.35 -11.70 -7.78
N PRO A 48 10.51 -11.55 -8.83
CA PRO A 48 10.58 -10.38 -9.72
C PRO A 48 10.36 -9.06 -8.98
N VAL A 49 9.39 -8.99 -8.06
CA VAL A 49 9.10 -7.80 -7.25
C VAL A 49 10.27 -7.49 -6.33
N LEU A 50 10.73 -8.47 -5.55
CA LEU A 50 11.81 -8.25 -4.58
C LEU A 50 13.13 -7.85 -5.26
N SER A 51 13.37 -8.38 -6.46
CA SER A 51 14.54 -8.00 -7.26
C SER A 51 14.44 -6.56 -7.78
N ALA A 52 13.24 -6.11 -8.19
CA ALA A 52 13.00 -4.74 -8.62
C ALA A 52 13.19 -3.75 -7.45
N GLN A 53 12.57 -4.03 -6.30
CA GLN A 53 12.74 -3.24 -5.08
C GLN A 53 14.19 -3.15 -4.63
N GLN A 54 14.92 -4.26 -4.64
CA GLN A 54 16.35 -4.25 -4.29
C GLN A 54 17.18 -3.43 -5.29
N TYR A 55 16.86 -3.52 -6.60
CA TYR A 55 17.55 -2.73 -7.61
C TYR A 55 17.37 -1.22 -7.37
N GLU A 56 16.14 -0.79 -7.04
CA GLU A 56 15.83 0.60 -6.72
C GLU A 56 16.53 1.06 -5.43
N ALA A 57 16.42 0.28 -4.36
CA ALA A 57 17.10 0.58 -3.09
C ALA A 57 18.62 0.69 -3.25
N ARG A 58 19.24 -0.18 -4.07
CA ARG A 58 20.67 -0.06 -4.42
C ARG A 58 20.95 1.20 -5.23
N GLY A 59 20.07 1.58 -6.13
CA GLY A 59 20.18 2.82 -6.91
C GLY A 59 20.15 4.07 -6.04
N GLU A 60 19.20 4.14 -5.10
CA GLU A 60 19.08 5.22 -4.11
C GLU A 60 20.30 5.27 -3.19
N ALA A 61 20.74 4.11 -2.66
CA ALA A 61 21.93 4.02 -1.83
C ALA A 61 23.19 4.51 -2.57
N VAL A 62 23.39 4.11 -3.83
CA VAL A 62 24.50 4.62 -4.65
C VAL A 62 24.43 6.13 -4.82
N ALA A 63 23.25 6.68 -5.07
CA ALA A 63 23.08 8.12 -5.26
C ALA A 63 23.39 8.89 -3.97
N ALA A 64 22.90 8.42 -2.82
CA ALA A 64 23.18 9.00 -1.51
C ALA A 64 24.68 8.93 -1.18
N MET A 65 25.30 7.75 -1.29
CA MET A 65 26.72 7.56 -1.00
C MET A 65 27.62 8.42 -1.91
N LYS A 66 27.21 8.66 -3.17
CA LYS A 66 27.92 9.59 -4.06
C LYS A 66 27.79 11.05 -3.61
N ALA A 67 26.60 11.46 -3.15
CA ALA A 67 26.39 12.79 -2.61
C ALA A 67 27.23 13.04 -1.35
N ASP A 68 27.42 12.00 -0.54
CA ASP A 68 28.25 12.03 0.67
C ASP A 68 29.77 11.92 0.38
N GLY A 69 30.16 11.76 -0.89
CA GLY A 69 31.57 11.69 -1.31
C GLY A 69 32.26 10.36 -0.99
N MET A 70 31.51 9.28 -0.79
CA MET A 70 32.06 7.96 -0.44
C MET A 70 32.87 7.34 -1.59
N GLU A 71 34.02 6.76 -1.23
CA GLU A 71 34.93 6.12 -2.18
C GLU A 71 34.30 4.90 -2.86
N TYR A 72 34.77 4.57 -4.06
CA TYR A 72 34.14 3.50 -4.86
C TYR A 72 34.15 2.13 -4.17
N GLU A 73 35.27 1.74 -3.55
CA GLU A 73 35.41 0.44 -2.90
C GLU A 73 34.47 0.33 -1.69
N GLU A 74 34.45 1.35 -0.83
CA GLU A 74 33.56 1.43 0.33
C GLU A 74 32.08 1.38 -0.08
N ARG A 75 31.72 2.02 -1.21
CA ARG A 75 30.37 1.90 -1.79
C ARG A 75 30.05 0.48 -2.23
N MET A 76 30.99 -0.23 -2.84
CA MET A 76 30.73 -1.59 -3.30
C MET A 76 30.48 -2.53 -2.12
N ASP A 77 31.28 -2.40 -1.06
CA ASP A 77 31.11 -3.18 0.16
C ASP A 77 29.76 -2.87 0.83
N ALA A 78 29.42 -1.59 1.00
CA ALA A 78 28.15 -1.18 1.61
C ALA A 78 26.91 -1.63 0.81
N LEU A 79 27.03 -1.78 -0.51
CA LEU A 79 25.92 -2.27 -1.34
C LEU A 79 25.68 -3.77 -1.24
N GLU A 80 26.59 -4.56 -0.69
CA GLU A 80 26.35 -5.99 -0.45
C GLU A 80 25.20 -6.21 0.55
N ASP A 81 25.07 -5.29 1.51
CA ASP A 81 24.05 -5.34 2.56
C ASP A 81 22.69 -4.74 2.13
N VAL A 82 22.63 -4.03 1.00
CA VAL A 82 21.39 -3.42 0.53
C VAL A 82 20.44 -4.46 -0.07
N THR A 83 19.32 -4.67 0.61
CA THR A 83 18.23 -5.57 0.18
C THR A 83 16.95 -4.79 -0.16
N TRP A 84 15.87 -5.51 -0.46
CA TRP A 84 14.51 -4.96 -0.43
C TRP A 84 14.09 -4.59 1.01
N PRO A 85 13.03 -3.79 1.21
CA PRO A 85 12.51 -3.44 2.53
C PRO A 85 11.99 -4.68 3.31
N LYS A 86 12.40 -4.78 4.58
CA LYS A 86 12.10 -5.93 5.46
C LYS A 86 11.47 -5.45 6.77
N PRO A 87 10.20 -5.01 6.76
CA PRO A 87 9.52 -4.57 7.96
C PRO A 87 9.52 -5.67 9.03
N LEU A 88 9.67 -5.26 10.29
CA LEU A 88 9.73 -6.15 11.46
C LEU A 88 10.80 -7.25 11.41
N ALA A 89 11.83 -7.15 10.56
CA ALA A 89 12.85 -8.21 10.40
C ALA A 89 13.44 -8.67 11.75
N ASP A 90 13.92 -7.73 12.56
CA ASP A 90 14.52 -8.04 13.86
C ASP A 90 13.53 -8.73 14.81
N LEU A 91 12.30 -8.21 14.90
CA LEU A 91 11.23 -8.78 15.71
C LEU A 91 10.88 -10.20 15.26
N LEU A 92 10.69 -10.41 13.95
CA LEU A 92 10.31 -11.68 13.37
C LEU A 92 11.43 -12.72 13.53
N GLU A 93 12.69 -12.35 13.28
CA GLU A 93 13.83 -13.23 13.45
C GLU A 93 14.04 -13.63 14.91
N GLN A 94 13.92 -12.67 15.84
CA GLN A 94 13.99 -12.94 17.28
C GLN A 94 12.84 -13.83 17.76
N SER A 95 11.62 -13.55 17.28
CA SER A 95 10.43 -14.33 17.61
C SER A 95 10.57 -15.75 17.08
N LEU A 96 11.06 -15.93 15.85
CA LEU A 96 11.28 -17.25 15.27
C LEU A 96 12.34 -18.04 16.02
N ARG A 97 13.44 -17.40 16.42
CA ARG A 97 14.48 -18.02 17.25
C ARG A 97 13.91 -18.54 18.57
N THR A 98 12.99 -17.80 19.18
CA THR A 98 12.31 -18.19 20.42
C THR A 98 11.31 -19.32 20.17
N TYR A 99 10.45 -19.18 19.17
CA TYR A 99 9.43 -20.15 18.79
C TYR A 99 10.01 -21.53 18.46
N ARG A 100 11.17 -21.57 17.80
CA ARG A 100 11.87 -22.80 17.43
C ARG A 100 12.45 -23.59 18.61
N GLN A 101 12.52 -23.01 19.81
CA GLN A 101 12.93 -23.74 21.01
C GLN A 101 11.94 -24.86 21.35
N SER A 102 10.65 -24.66 21.06
CA SER A 102 9.59 -25.67 21.19
C SER A 102 9.13 -26.27 19.85
N HIS A 103 9.48 -25.64 18.71
CA HIS A 103 9.10 -26.08 17.35
C HIS A 103 10.34 -26.25 16.44
N PRO A 104 11.24 -27.22 16.72
CA PRO A 104 12.53 -27.35 16.03
C PRO A 104 12.42 -27.73 14.55
N TRP A 105 11.26 -28.22 14.09
CA TRP A 105 10.99 -28.59 12.70
C TRP A 105 10.72 -27.40 11.78
N VAL A 106 10.49 -26.20 12.33
CA VAL A 106 10.33 -24.99 11.53
C VAL A 106 11.70 -24.61 10.97
N ASP A 107 11.82 -24.53 9.65
CA ASP A 107 13.05 -24.10 8.99
C ASP A 107 13.16 -22.57 9.06
N PRO A 108 14.28 -22.01 9.56
CA PRO A 108 14.45 -20.57 9.65
C PRO A 108 14.49 -19.89 8.27
N ARG A 109 14.81 -20.64 7.21
CA ARG A 109 14.89 -20.13 5.84
C ARG A 109 13.52 -19.92 5.20
N ASP A 110 12.47 -20.47 5.80
CA ASP A 110 11.11 -20.32 5.29
C ASP A 110 10.54 -18.92 5.65
N LEU A 111 11.08 -18.26 6.69
CA LEU A 111 10.69 -16.90 7.04
C LEU A 111 11.41 -15.91 6.12
N SER A 112 10.64 -15.06 5.45
CA SER A 112 11.17 -14.06 4.52
C SER A 112 10.49 -12.72 4.74
N PRO A 113 10.94 -11.87 5.67
CA PRO A 113 10.40 -10.52 5.83
C PRO A 113 10.51 -9.75 4.52
N LYS A 114 9.40 -9.13 4.10
CA LYS A 114 9.28 -8.39 2.85
C LYS A 114 8.09 -7.42 2.93
N SER A 115 8.05 -6.44 2.03
CA SER A 115 6.99 -5.44 1.94
C SER A 115 6.55 -5.33 0.48
N VAL A 116 5.41 -5.93 0.13
CA VAL A 116 4.87 -5.84 -1.24
C VAL A 116 3.50 -5.19 -1.20
N VAL A 117 2.54 -5.83 -0.53
CA VAL A 117 1.23 -5.25 -0.23
C VAL A 117 1.39 -4.04 0.68
N ARG A 118 2.32 -4.10 1.65
CA ARG A 118 2.57 -2.97 2.55
C ARG A 118 3.06 -1.75 1.77
N GLU A 119 3.97 -1.93 0.82
CA GLU A 119 4.43 -0.83 -0.04
C GLU A 119 3.26 -0.27 -0.86
N MET A 120 2.45 -1.12 -1.49
CA MET A 120 1.27 -0.68 -2.24
C MET A 120 0.32 0.15 -1.37
N PHE A 121 0.09 -0.29 -0.14
CA PHE A 121 -0.77 0.41 0.81
C PHE A 121 -0.19 1.75 1.25
N GLU A 122 1.07 1.77 1.71
CA GLU A 122 1.74 2.98 2.22
C GLU A 122 1.93 4.04 1.13
N ARG A 123 2.18 3.61 -0.13
CA ARG A 123 2.36 4.51 -1.27
C ARG A 123 1.06 4.83 -2.00
N ALA A 124 -0.07 4.29 -1.54
CA ALA A 124 -1.38 4.40 -2.17
C ALA A 124 -1.40 4.00 -3.65
N MET A 125 -0.57 3.02 -4.05
CA MET A 125 -0.44 2.60 -5.43
C MET A 125 -1.57 1.67 -5.85
N SER A 126 -2.15 1.91 -7.03
CA SER A 126 -2.96 0.91 -7.72
C SER A 126 -2.11 -0.25 -8.22
N PHE A 127 -2.75 -1.33 -8.67
CA PHE A 127 -2.02 -2.45 -9.28
C PHE A 127 -1.20 -2.00 -10.50
N GLY A 128 -1.80 -1.18 -11.37
CA GLY A 128 -1.16 -0.66 -12.57
C GLY A 128 0.00 0.28 -12.24
N GLU A 129 -0.15 1.14 -11.24
CA GLU A 129 0.94 2.01 -10.78
C GLU A 129 2.10 1.20 -10.19
N PHE A 130 1.80 0.19 -9.37
CA PHE A 130 2.83 -0.66 -8.76
C PHE A 130 3.60 -1.46 -9.82
N THR A 131 2.91 -2.03 -10.81
CA THR A 131 3.56 -2.75 -11.91
C THR A 131 4.35 -1.83 -12.82
N ALA A 132 3.87 -0.61 -13.10
CA ALA A 132 4.58 0.39 -13.88
C ALA A 132 5.82 0.90 -13.16
N HIS A 133 5.71 1.22 -11.86
CA HIS A 133 6.79 1.72 -11.01
C HIS A 133 7.97 0.74 -11.01
N HIS A 134 7.70 -0.52 -10.66
CA HIS A 134 8.71 -1.58 -10.57
C HIS A 134 9.04 -2.23 -11.93
N LYS A 135 8.46 -1.74 -13.04
CA LYS A 135 8.66 -2.23 -14.42
C LYS A 135 8.35 -3.73 -14.58
N LEU A 136 7.25 -4.17 -14.00
CA LEU A 136 6.83 -5.57 -13.87
C LEU A 136 5.82 -6.02 -14.94
N ALA A 137 5.72 -5.35 -16.09
CA ALA A 137 4.77 -5.69 -17.16
C ALA A 137 4.84 -7.17 -17.63
N ARG A 138 6.00 -7.84 -17.48
CA ARG A 138 6.16 -9.28 -17.80
C ARG A 138 5.93 -10.22 -16.62
N ALA A 139 5.61 -9.67 -15.45
CA ALA A 139 5.47 -10.37 -14.18
C ALA A 139 4.14 -10.02 -13.47
N GLU A 140 3.19 -9.39 -14.16
CA GLU A 140 1.88 -9.01 -13.61
C GLU A 140 1.14 -10.18 -12.97
N GLY A 141 1.12 -11.35 -13.64
CA GLY A 141 0.53 -12.57 -13.06
C GLY A 141 1.23 -13.06 -11.78
N VAL A 142 2.52 -12.77 -11.60
CA VAL A 142 3.24 -13.06 -10.34
C VAL A 142 2.78 -12.10 -9.24
N VAL A 143 2.59 -10.82 -9.58
CA VAL A 143 2.07 -9.82 -8.65
C VAL A 143 0.64 -10.19 -8.23
N LEU A 144 -0.28 -10.42 -9.17
CA LEU A 144 -1.67 -10.77 -8.86
C LEU A 144 -1.77 -12.03 -8.00
N ARG A 145 -0.99 -13.07 -8.33
CA ARG A 145 -0.94 -14.29 -7.52
C ARG A 145 -0.51 -13.98 -6.09
N TYR A 146 0.55 -13.19 -5.92
CA TYR A 146 1.03 -12.79 -4.59
C TYR A 146 -0.02 -12.00 -3.81
N LEU A 147 -0.68 -11.01 -4.42
CA LEU A 147 -1.76 -10.23 -3.78
C LEU A 147 -2.93 -11.13 -3.37
N THR A 148 -3.29 -12.08 -4.22
CA THR A 148 -4.34 -13.06 -3.94
C THR A 148 -3.97 -13.97 -2.77
N ASP A 149 -2.73 -14.42 -2.70
CA ASP A 149 -2.23 -15.27 -1.62
C ASP A 149 -2.15 -14.49 -0.30
N ALA A 150 -1.71 -13.23 -0.35
CA ALA A 150 -1.71 -12.33 0.81
C ALA A 150 -3.12 -12.06 1.34
N TYR A 151 -4.09 -11.77 0.45
CA TYR A 151 -5.50 -11.61 0.82
C TYR A 151 -6.06 -12.85 1.51
N ARG A 152 -5.82 -14.04 0.92
CA ARG A 152 -6.27 -15.31 1.51
C ARG A 152 -5.59 -15.59 2.85
N ALA A 153 -4.30 -15.30 2.98
CA ALA A 153 -3.55 -15.51 4.21
C ALA A 153 -4.04 -14.59 5.33
N LEU A 154 -4.23 -13.29 5.06
CA LEU A 154 -4.83 -12.35 6.02
C LEU A 154 -6.23 -12.80 6.45
N ARG A 155 -7.06 -13.20 5.48
CA ARG A 155 -8.43 -13.65 5.76
C ARG A 155 -8.49 -14.92 6.62
N SER A 156 -7.59 -15.86 6.40
CA SER A 156 -7.63 -17.18 7.03
C SER A 156 -6.77 -17.33 8.29
N THR A 157 -5.67 -16.57 8.38
CA THR A 157 -4.68 -16.71 9.47
C THR A 157 -4.92 -15.71 10.60
N VAL A 158 -5.36 -14.48 10.30
CA VAL A 158 -5.52 -13.45 11.34
C VAL A 158 -6.81 -13.70 12.14
N PRO A 159 -6.72 -14.01 13.44
CA PRO A 159 -7.87 -14.33 14.27
C PRO A 159 -8.71 -13.08 14.56
N THR A 160 -10.00 -13.26 14.84
CA THR A 160 -10.91 -12.13 15.12
C THR A 160 -10.46 -11.28 16.30
N SER A 161 -9.75 -11.84 17.28
CA SER A 161 -9.19 -11.09 18.41
C SER A 161 -8.08 -10.11 18.00
N ALA A 162 -7.40 -10.37 16.88
CA ALA A 162 -6.34 -9.54 16.33
C ALA A 162 -6.85 -8.60 15.22
N ARG A 163 -8.14 -8.65 14.87
CA ARG A 163 -8.76 -7.81 13.84
C ARG A 163 -9.32 -6.54 14.46
N THR A 164 -8.52 -5.48 14.44
CA THR A 164 -9.01 -4.11 14.66
C THR A 164 -9.78 -3.63 13.44
N GLU A 165 -10.46 -2.48 13.55
CA GLU A 165 -11.17 -1.88 12.41
C GLU A 165 -10.22 -1.58 11.24
N ASP A 166 -9.01 -1.09 11.52
CA ASP A 166 -7.98 -0.82 10.51
C ASP A 166 -7.46 -2.10 9.82
N VAL A 167 -7.38 -3.22 10.54
CA VAL A 167 -7.03 -4.52 9.93
C VAL A 167 -8.14 -4.99 9.01
N ASP A 168 -9.41 -4.86 9.42
CA ASP A 168 -10.53 -5.24 8.56
C ASP A 168 -10.65 -4.30 7.34
N ASP A 169 -10.36 -3.00 7.49
CA ASP A 169 -10.26 -2.02 6.41
C ASP A 169 -9.18 -2.42 5.39
N LEU A 170 -7.99 -2.81 5.87
CA LEU A 170 -6.90 -3.28 5.03
C LEU A 170 -7.28 -4.56 4.28
N VAL A 171 -7.93 -5.52 4.94
CA VAL A 171 -8.38 -6.77 4.30
C VAL A 171 -9.44 -6.51 3.24
N GLU A 172 -10.38 -5.61 3.50
CA GLU A 172 -11.42 -5.23 2.54
C GLU A 172 -10.81 -4.52 1.33
N TRP A 173 -9.90 -3.56 1.56
CA TRP A 173 -9.16 -2.87 0.51
C TRP A 173 -8.39 -3.86 -0.38
N LEU A 174 -7.58 -4.74 0.20
CA LEU A 174 -6.79 -5.70 -0.58
C LEU A 174 -7.70 -6.66 -1.35
N GLY A 175 -8.82 -7.07 -0.74
CA GLY A 175 -9.83 -7.86 -1.41
C GLY A 175 -10.43 -7.15 -2.63
N GLU A 176 -10.63 -5.84 -2.55
CA GLU A 176 -11.12 -5.01 -3.66
C GLU A 176 -10.09 -4.92 -4.79
N ILE A 177 -8.82 -4.64 -4.46
CA ILE A 177 -7.72 -4.63 -5.45
C ILE A 177 -7.66 -5.94 -6.23
N VAL A 178 -7.68 -7.09 -5.52
CA VAL A 178 -7.61 -8.41 -6.17
C VAL A 178 -8.80 -8.65 -7.10
N ARG A 179 -10.03 -8.31 -6.67
CA ARG A 179 -11.24 -8.51 -7.50
C ARG A 179 -11.25 -7.61 -8.74
N HIS A 180 -10.86 -6.35 -8.57
CA HIS A 180 -10.84 -5.38 -9.66
C HIS A 180 -9.80 -5.75 -10.71
N THR A 181 -8.58 -6.09 -10.30
CA THR A 181 -7.50 -6.49 -11.22
C THR A 181 -7.77 -7.82 -11.93
N ASP A 182 -8.35 -8.81 -11.24
CA ASP A 182 -8.69 -10.09 -11.88
C ASP A 182 -9.74 -9.88 -12.98
N SER A 183 -10.72 -8.99 -12.75
CA SER A 183 -11.73 -8.62 -13.75
C SER A 183 -11.09 -7.90 -14.94
N SER A 184 -10.22 -6.91 -14.72
CA SER A 184 -9.59 -6.15 -15.80
C SER A 184 -8.67 -7.01 -16.67
N LEU A 185 -7.89 -7.91 -16.07
CA LEU A 185 -7.03 -8.82 -16.82
C LEU A 185 -7.84 -9.85 -17.62
N LEU A 186 -8.98 -10.31 -17.09
CA LEU A 186 -9.90 -11.17 -17.84
C LEU A 186 -10.49 -10.44 -19.05
N ASP A 187 -10.93 -9.19 -18.88
CA ASP A 187 -11.46 -8.35 -19.97
C ASP A 187 -10.41 -8.10 -21.06
N GLU A 188 -9.16 -7.82 -20.69
CA GLU A 188 -8.04 -7.66 -21.62
C GLU A 188 -7.74 -8.95 -22.40
N TRP A 189 -7.75 -10.11 -21.72
CA TRP A 189 -7.58 -11.41 -22.37
C TRP A 189 -8.72 -11.72 -23.35
N GLU A 190 -9.97 -11.43 -22.99
CA GLU A 190 -11.13 -11.61 -23.87
C GLU A 190 -11.02 -10.72 -25.12
N ALA A 191 -10.61 -9.46 -24.97
CA ALA A 191 -10.37 -8.54 -26.08
C ALA A 191 -9.25 -9.01 -27.03
N LEU A 192 -8.19 -9.61 -26.49
CA LEU A 192 -7.09 -10.18 -27.28
C LEU A 192 -7.47 -11.51 -27.97
N THR A 193 -8.40 -12.26 -27.39
CA THR A 193 -8.78 -13.60 -27.88
C THR A 193 -9.91 -13.54 -28.91
N ASN A 194 -10.84 -12.59 -28.81
CA ASN A 194 -11.97 -12.42 -29.74
C ASN A 194 -12.17 -10.96 -30.20
N PRO A 195 -11.41 -10.46 -31.20
CA PRO A 195 -11.49 -9.06 -31.64
C PRO A 195 -12.80 -8.66 -32.37
N THR A 196 -13.74 -9.58 -32.58
CA THR A 196 -14.91 -9.37 -33.48
C THR A 196 -16.27 -9.86 -32.96
N ASP A 197 -16.40 -10.30 -31.71
CA ASP A 197 -17.72 -10.66 -31.16
C ASP A 197 -18.24 -9.56 -30.20
N GLU A 198 -19.49 -9.14 -30.40
CA GLU A 198 -20.23 -8.38 -29.39
C GLU A 198 -20.36 -9.24 -28.12
N PRO A 199 -20.29 -8.64 -26.90
CA PRO A 199 -20.26 -9.39 -25.64
C PRO A 199 -21.42 -10.37 -25.55
N GLY A 200 -21.09 -11.66 -25.70
CA GLY A 200 -22.03 -12.77 -25.71
C GLY A 200 -22.57 -13.01 -24.31
N THR A 201 -23.88 -13.22 -24.24
CA THR A 201 -24.70 -13.41 -23.05
C THR A 201 -24.41 -14.74 -22.32
N GLU A 202 -23.24 -14.86 -21.69
CA GLU A 202 -23.02 -15.88 -20.66
C GLU A 202 -23.47 -15.31 -19.31
N VAL A 203 -24.48 -15.94 -18.70
CA VAL A 203 -24.97 -15.56 -17.37
C VAL A 203 -23.91 -15.95 -16.34
N ARG A 204 -23.04 -15.01 -15.98
CA ARG A 204 -22.00 -15.19 -14.96
C ARG A 204 -22.55 -14.93 -13.54
N PRO A 205 -21.94 -15.51 -12.49
CA PRO A 205 -22.17 -15.05 -11.11
C PRO A 205 -21.79 -13.56 -11.01
N THR A 206 -22.62 -12.76 -10.35
CA THR A 206 -22.66 -11.29 -10.40
C THR A 206 -21.49 -10.55 -9.72
N THR A 207 -20.24 -10.85 -10.08
CA THR A 207 -19.08 -10.03 -9.72
C THR A 207 -18.52 -9.21 -10.88
N GLU A 208 -19.07 -9.36 -12.10
CA GLU A 208 -18.78 -8.50 -13.25
C GLU A 208 -19.00 -7.02 -12.89
N GLY A 209 -17.96 -6.18 -13.07
CA GLY A 209 -18.10 -4.73 -13.13
C GLY A 209 -18.78 -4.07 -11.92
N ARG A 210 -18.51 -4.54 -10.69
CA ARG A 210 -18.94 -3.78 -9.51
C ARG A 210 -18.10 -2.49 -9.47
N ALA A 211 -18.76 -1.37 -9.69
CA ALA A 211 -18.28 -0.03 -9.40
C ALA A 211 -17.50 0.00 -8.08
N LEU A 212 -16.28 0.54 -8.07
CA LEU A 212 -15.48 0.69 -6.86
C LEU A 212 -16.23 1.48 -5.78
N SER A 213 -17.04 2.46 -6.21
CA SER A 213 -17.96 3.24 -5.37
C SER A 213 -19.01 2.39 -4.63
N ALA A 214 -19.33 1.19 -5.12
CA ALA A 214 -20.23 0.25 -4.45
C ALA A 214 -19.58 -0.45 -3.23
N ASN A 215 -18.26 -0.32 -3.06
CA ASN A 215 -17.55 -0.69 -1.84
C ASN A 215 -17.00 0.57 -1.13
N PRO A 216 -17.86 1.35 -0.46
CA PRO A 216 -17.46 2.62 0.14
C PRO A 216 -16.39 2.46 1.23
N ARG A 217 -16.27 1.26 1.84
CA ARG A 217 -15.24 0.97 2.85
C ARG A 217 -13.87 0.89 2.20
N ALA A 218 -13.70 0.07 1.16
CA ALA A 218 -12.45 0.00 0.40
C ALA A 218 -12.10 1.34 -0.25
N LEU A 219 -13.08 2.01 -0.88
CA LEU A 219 -12.87 3.32 -1.50
C LEU A 219 -12.39 4.36 -0.48
N ARG A 220 -12.98 4.41 0.72
CA ARG A 220 -12.53 5.32 1.79
C ARG A 220 -11.08 5.06 2.21
N VAL A 221 -10.64 3.80 2.26
CA VAL A 221 -9.25 3.44 2.54
C VAL A 221 -8.33 3.96 1.44
N MET A 222 -8.67 3.72 0.16
CA MET A 222 -7.88 4.20 -0.97
C MET A 222 -7.76 5.73 -0.99
N VAL A 223 -8.86 6.43 -0.75
CA VAL A 223 -8.88 7.89 -0.66
C VAL A 223 -8.01 8.38 0.50
N ARG A 224 -8.10 7.77 1.69
CA ARG A 224 -7.27 8.12 2.85
C ARG A 224 -5.78 7.98 2.52
N GLN A 225 -5.37 6.85 1.93
CA GLN A 225 -3.97 6.64 1.56
C GLN A 225 -3.52 7.64 0.50
N SER A 226 -4.34 7.89 -0.52
CA SER A 226 -4.03 8.85 -1.59
C SER A 226 -3.87 10.28 -1.05
N MET A 227 -4.71 10.70 -0.10
CA MET A 227 -4.57 12.00 0.55
C MET A 227 -3.32 12.07 1.44
N PHE A 228 -3.02 11.02 2.20
CA PHE A 228 -1.81 11.00 3.02
C PHE A 228 -0.54 11.00 2.18
N ARG A 229 -0.54 10.33 1.03
CA ARG A 229 0.56 10.38 0.06
C ARG A 229 0.88 11.81 -0.39
N ARG A 230 -0.14 12.67 -0.49
CA ARG A 230 0.06 14.09 -0.78
C ARG A 230 0.74 14.81 0.39
N VAL A 231 0.38 14.51 1.63
CA VAL A 231 1.07 15.04 2.83
C VAL A 231 2.55 14.65 2.84
N GLU A 232 2.87 13.40 2.52
CA GLU A 232 4.26 12.92 2.42
C GLU A 232 5.06 13.69 1.38
N LEU A 233 4.54 13.80 0.15
CA LEU A 233 5.22 14.52 -0.93
C LEU A 233 5.37 16.02 -0.61
N LEU A 234 4.37 16.61 0.06
CA LEU A 234 4.41 18.00 0.51
C LEU A 234 5.52 18.21 1.54
N SER A 235 5.64 17.32 2.54
CA SER A 235 6.69 17.37 3.56
C SER A 235 8.11 17.28 2.97
N LEU A 236 8.25 16.57 1.84
CA LEU A 236 9.52 16.39 1.13
C LEU A 236 9.80 17.49 0.09
N GLY A 237 8.91 18.49 -0.03
CA GLY A 237 9.01 19.56 -1.04
C GLY A 237 8.98 19.02 -2.48
N ARG A 238 8.28 17.91 -2.73
CA ARG A 238 8.20 17.25 -4.05
C ARG A 238 6.99 17.76 -4.84
N TYR A 239 6.93 19.07 -5.08
CA TYR A 239 5.77 19.74 -5.70
C TYR A 239 5.45 19.26 -7.12
N GLU A 240 6.47 18.93 -7.91
CA GLU A 240 6.29 18.35 -9.25
C GLU A 240 5.61 16.98 -9.19
N ALA A 241 6.00 16.15 -8.22
CA ALA A 241 5.37 14.85 -8.02
C ALA A 241 3.92 14.98 -7.51
N LEU A 242 3.65 15.99 -6.66
CA LEU A 242 2.28 16.30 -6.21
C LEU A 242 1.37 16.70 -7.37
N ALA A 243 1.81 17.65 -8.19
CA ALA A 243 1.03 18.16 -9.32
C ALA A 243 0.73 17.06 -10.35
N ALA A 244 1.61 16.07 -10.47
CA ALA A 244 1.45 14.95 -11.39
C ALA A 244 0.40 13.91 -10.95
N LEU A 245 -0.08 13.92 -9.69
CA LEU A 245 -1.03 12.92 -9.19
C LEU A 245 -2.45 13.08 -9.73
N ASP A 246 -2.96 14.31 -9.81
CA ASP A 246 -4.35 14.56 -10.17
C ASP A 246 -4.59 15.78 -11.07
N GLY A 247 -3.55 16.57 -11.34
CA GLY A 247 -3.65 17.76 -12.17
C GLY A 247 -4.51 18.90 -11.59
N GLY A 248 -4.90 18.84 -10.31
CA GLY A 248 -5.69 19.88 -9.64
C GLY A 248 -4.90 21.16 -9.40
N LEU A 249 -3.89 21.09 -8.52
CA LEU A 249 -2.96 22.20 -8.27
C LEU A 249 -1.67 22.05 -9.07
N THR A 250 -1.16 23.16 -9.60
CA THR A 250 0.16 23.20 -10.26
C THR A 250 1.29 23.11 -9.23
N ALA A 251 2.50 22.74 -9.68
CA ALA A 251 3.68 22.71 -8.81
C ALA A 251 3.96 24.08 -8.17
N ASP A 252 3.81 25.17 -8.94
CA ASP A 252 3.94 26.54 -8.43
C ASP A 252 2.89 26.85 -7.36
N ALA A 253 1.63 26.46 -7.56
CA ALA A 253 0.56 26.69 -6.58
C ALA A 253 0.81 25.92 -5.27
N TRP A 254 1.30 24.68 -5.37
CA TRP A 254 1.75 23.91 -4.20
C TRP A 254 2.90 24.58 -3.49
N GLN A 255 3.89 25.08 -4.23
CA GLN A 255 5.06 25.75 -3.68
C GLN A 255 4.68 27.05 -2.97
N ASP A 256 3.81 27.86 -3.56
CA ASP A 256 3.34 29.11 -2.97
C ASP A 256 2.58 28.86 -1.65
N ALA A 257 1.64 27.91 -1.65
CA ALA A 257 0.90 27.54 -0.44
C ALA A 257 1.81 26.91 0.64
N ALA A 258 2.77 26.08 0.24
CA ALA A 258 3.77 25.53 1.16
C ALA A 258 4.68 26.61 1.77
N ALA A 259 5.00 27.66 1.01
CA ALA A 259 5.77 28.80 1.52
C ALA A 259 4.98 29.62 2.55
N GLU A 260 3.66 29.74 2.37
CA GLU A 260 2.78 30.36 3.36
C GLU A 260 2.71 29.51 4.65
N TYR A 261 2.50 28.20 4.53
CA TYR A 261 2.59 27.27 5.67
C TYR A 261 3.93 27.38 6.41
N ALA A 262 5.04 27.35 5.67
CA ALA A 262 6.39 27.43 6.22
C ALA A 262 6.73 28.79 6.85
N SER A 263 5.89 29.81 6.66
CA SER A 263 6.03 31.09 7.37
C SER A 263 5.51 31.02 8.81
N GLU A 264 4.69 30.02 9.11
CA GLU A 264 4.06 29.78 10.41
C GLU A 264 4.67 28.57 11.12
N TYR A 265 4.95 27.48 10.40
CA TYR A 265 5.33 26.17 10.96
C TYR A 265 6.64 25.63 10.34
N ASP A 266 7.48 24.98 11.17
CA ASP A 266 8.84 24.53 10.78
C ASP A 266 8.88 23.14 10.10
N GLY A 267 7.76 22.44 9.99
CA GLY A 267 7.73 21.11 9.37
C GLY A 267 6.34 20.49 9.32
N ILE A 268 6.21 19.37 8.60
CA ILE A 268 4.96 18.62 8.46
C ILE A 268 5.13 17.23 9.06
N GLY A 269 4.24 16.86 9.98
CA GLY A 269 4.15 15.53 10.56
C GLY A 269 3.71 14.51 9.52
N THR A 270 4.52 13.47 9.32
CA THR A 270 4.23 12.31 8.45
C THR A 270 4.35 10.98 9.19
N GLY A 271 4.40 11.04 10.52
CA GLY A 271 4.47 9.87 11.36
C GLY A 271 3.15 9.09 11.39
N PRO A 272 3.13 7.93 12.08
CA PRO A 272 1.93 7.11 12.20
C PRO A 272 0.73 7.84 12.85
N SER A 273 0.97 8.81 13.74
CA SER A 273 -0.07 9.66 14.34
C SER A 273 -0.80 10.52 13.31
N ALA A 274 -0.08 11.07 12.33
CA ALA A 274 -0.62 11.92 11.26
C ALA A 274 -1.61 11.18 10.34
N ARG A 275 -1.55 9.83 10.32
CA ARG A 275 -2.48 8.97 9.56
C ARG A 275 -3.78 8.67 10.31
N GLY A 276 -3.87 9.11 11.56
CA GLY A 276 -4.99 8.81 12.45
C GLY A 276 -6.32 9.38 11.95
N PRO A 277 -7.46 8.81 12.41
CA PRO A 277 -8.79 9.21 11.96
C PRO A 277 -9.14 10.67 12.27
N ALA A 278 -8.44 11.31 13.21
CA ALA A 278 -8.62 12.72 13.53
C ALA A 278 -8.17 13.67 12.40
N PHE A 279 -7.24 13.23 11.54
CA PHE A 279 -6.67 14.06 10.49
C PHE A 279 -7.35 13.88 9.13
N PHE A 280 -8.39 13.04 9.04
CA PHE A 280 -9.03 12.71 7.77
C PHE A 280 -10.55 12.75 7.84
N GLY A 281 -11.15 13.63 7.05
CA GLY A 281 -12.59 13.82 6.91
C GLY A 281 -13.08 13.49 5.50
N VAL A 282 -14.26 12.88 5.41
CA VAL A 282 -14.96 12.62 4.14
C VAL A 282 -16.42 12.97 4.30
N GLU A 283 -16.92 13.84 3.43
CA GLU A 283 -18.33 14.16 3.27
C GLU A 283 -18.84 13.48 1.99
N THR A 284 -19.75 12.53 2.15
CA THR A 284 -20.29 11.76 1.03
C THR A 284 -21.46 12.50 0.39
N GLY A 285 -21.36 12.80 -0.91
CA GLY A 285 -22.45 13.33 -1.73
C GLY A 285 -22.91 12.35 -2.81
N ASP A 286 -24.00 12.73 -3.50
CA ASP A 286 -24.50 12.00 -4.66
C ASP A 286 -23.59 12.28 -5.87
N GLY A 287 -22.75 11.31 -6.23
CA GLY A 287 -21.86 11.37 -7.40
C GLY A 287 -20.45 11.92 -7.12
N ALA A 288 -20.25 12.64 -6.02
CA ALA A 288 -18.93 13.11 -5.61
C ALA A 288 -18.76 13.14 -4.09
N TRP A 289 -17.54 12.93 -3.60
CA TRP A 289 -17.19 13.12 -2.18
C TRP A 289 -16.28 14.32 -2.00
N THR A 290 -16.48 15.07 -0.92
CA THR A 290 -15.54 16.10 -0.48
C THR A 290 -14.63 15.50 0.58
N VAL A 291 -13.32 15.60 0.36
CA VAL A 291 -12.30 14.98 1.19
C VAL A 291 -11.42 16.06 1.80
N THR A 292 -11.15 15.95 3.09
CA THR A 292 -10.28 16.87 3.81
C THR A 292 -9.20 16.09 4.54
N GLN A 293 -7.96 16.46 4.33
CA GLN A 293 -6.80 15.95 5.05
C GLN A 293 -6.18 17.11 5.84
N ILE A 294 -6.23 17.02 7.16
CA ILE A 294 -5.57 17.96 8.07
C ILE A 294 -4.08 17.63 8.11
N VAL A 295 -3.26 18.67 8.15
CA VAL A 295 -1.80 18.54 8.26
C VAL A 295 -1.41 18.65 9.74
N GLU A 296 -0.62 17.69 10.23
CA GLU A 296 -0.07 17.73 11.59
C GLU A 296 1.13 18.70 11.59
N ASP A 297 0.99 19.83 12.29
CA ASP A 297 2.07 20.79 12.55
C ASP A 297 2.76 20.51 13.90
N PRO A 298 3.99 21.02 14.10
CA PRO A 298 4.76 20.77 15.33
C PRO A 298 4.14 21.38 16.60
N GLU A 299 3.37 22.45 16.45
CA GLU A 299 2.71 23.21 17.51
C GLU A 299 1.39 22.54 17.95
N GLY A 300 0.81 21.68 17.11
CA GLY A 300 -0.44 20.97 17.35
C GLY A 300 -1.70 21.82 17.13
N ASP A 301 -1.60 22.89 16.33
CA ASP A 301 -2.68 23.83 16.07
C ASP A 301 -3.72 23.25 15.08
N HIS A 302 -3.27 22.43 14.13
CA HIS A 302 -4.07 21.71 13.14
C HIS A 302 -4.89 22.64 12.22
N ASP A 303 -4.35 23.80 11.91
CA ASP A 303 -5.03 24.84 11.15
C ASP A 303 -5.01 24.58 9.64
N TRP A 304 -4.04 23.84 9.12
CA TRP A 304 -3.88 23.65 7.68
C TRP A 304 -4.48 22.36 7.16
N ARG A 305 -5.05 22.42 5.96
CA ARG A 305 -5.68 21.26 5.31
C ARG A 305 -5.50 21.23 3.80
N ILE A 306 -5.45 20.02 3.26
CA ILE A 306 -5.63 19.72 1.84
C ILE A 306 -7.10 19.35 1.64
N THR A 307 -7.77 20.04 0.72
CA THR A 307 -9.14 19.70 0.30
C THR A 307 -9.13 19.13 -1.11
N ALA A 308 -9.93 18.10 -1.35
CA ALA A 308 -10.06 17.46 -2.65
C ALA A 308 -11.51 17.04 -2.91
N GLU A 309 -11.87 16.94 -4.18
CA GLU A 309 -13.13 16.33 -4.62
C GLU A 309 -12.83 14.98 -5.28
N LEU A 310 -13.61 13.97 -4.94
CA LEU A 310 -13.59 12.65 -5.56
C LEU A 310 -14.79 12.52 -6.50
N ASP A 311 -14.55 12.28 -7.80
CA ASP A 311 -15.62 11.96 -8.75
C ASP A 311 -15.88 10.44 -8.74
N LEU A 312 -17.09 10.02 -8.35
CA LEU A 312 -17.42 8.60 -8.25
C LEU A 312 -17.54 7.92 -9.61
N ALA A 313 -18.04 8.62 -10.63
CA ALA A 313 -18.18 8.04 -11.96
C ALA A 313 -16.81 7.84 -12.62
N ALA A 314 -15.92 8.84 -12.51
CA ALA A 314 -14.54 8.71 -12.97
C ALA A 314 -13.76 7.65 -12.18
N THR A 315 -14.02 7.54 -10.87
CA THR A 315 -13.43 6.49 -10.02
C THR A 315 -13.88 5.10 -10.46
N ASP A 316 -15.15 4.93 -10.79
CA ASP A 316 -15.69 3.65 -11.26
C ASP A 316 -15.18 3.28 -12.65
N GLU A 317 -14.98 4.26 -13.53
CA GLU A 317 -14.40 4.06 -14.87
C GLU A 317 -12.91 3.72 -14.80
N ALA A 318 -12.15 4.42 -13.97
CA ALA A 318 -10.70 4.23 -13.84
C ALA A 318 -10.33 3.00 -12.99
N GLY A 319 -11.20 2.59 -12.07
CA GLY A 319 -10.89 1.52 -11.12
C GLY A 319 -10.01 1.96 -9.94
N GLU A 320 -9.76 3.25 -9.82
CA GLU A 320 -8.91 3.88 -8.81
C GLU A 320 -9.45 5.28 -8.45
N PRO A 321 -9.17 5.82 -7.25
CA PRO A 321 -9.74 7.09 -6.80
C PRO A 321 -9.39 8.26 -7.72
N ALA A 322 -10.41 8.79 -8.41
CA ALA A 322 -10.29 10.00 -9.22
C ALA A 322 -10.46 11.25 -8.34
N LEU A 323 -9.41 11.56 -7.57
CA LEU A 323 -9.34 12.75 -6.73
C LEU A 323 -8.84 13.95 -7.53
N VAL A 324 -9.34 15.15 -7.23
CA VAL A 324 -8.80 16.42 -7.71
C VAL A 324 -8.61 17.35 -6.51
N VAL A 325 -7.37 17.70 -6.19
CA VAL A 325 -7.09 18.65 -5.10
C VAL A 325 -7.59 20.04 -5.48
N THR A 326 -8.39 20.63 -4.61
CA THR A 326 -8.97 21.96 -4.78
C THR A 326 -8.18 23.05 -4.08
N ALA A 327 -7.58 22.75 -2.92
CA ALA A 327 -6.75 23.70 -2.19
C ALA A 327 -5.80 23.03 -1.19
N PHE A 328 -4.70 23.72 -0.87
CA PHE A 328 -3.93 23.57 0.36
C PHE A 328 -3.89 24.93 1.04
N ALA A 329 -4.58 25.07 2.17
CA ALA A 329 -4.86 26.37 2.78
C ALA A 329 -5.19 26.23 4.28
N PRO A 330 -5.09 27.33 5.06
CA PRO A 330 -5.53 27.34 6.45
C PRO A 330 -7.05 27.22 6.57
N ALA A 331 -7.48 26.85 7.77
CA ALA A 331 -8.86 26.78 8.20
C ALA A 331 -9.53 28.15 8.05
N THR A 332 -10.58 28.23 7.25
CA THR A 332 -11.45 29.41 7.21
C THR A 332 -12.42 29.43 8.38
#